data_AF-A0A9P6XBQ0-F1
#
_entry.id   AF-A0A9P6XBQ0-F1
#
_cell.length_a   1.000
_cell.length_b   1.000
_cell.length_c   1.000
_cell.angle_alpha   90.00
_cell.angle_beta   90.00
_cell.angle_gamma   90.00
#
_symmetry.space_group_name_H-M   'P 1'
#
loop_
_entity.id
_entity.type
_entity.pdbx_description
1 polymer ?
#
loop_
_entity_poly.entity_id
_entity_poly.type
_entity_poly.pdbx_seq_one_letter_code
_entity_poly.pdbx_strand_id
1 'polypeptide(L)'
;MYRPTRSLGVDDLLQLQSLLAYEQDKRTQHIEECQKSPSLVHLHPIYRTASPSEISAAALAERERLAQAIFNLKALRDEYRRERTRQIQSYLEEYRRQALIRAALQEEEERYYRQCIAAAIEQRRAAEAWDQYRQLQAIERRPDYSQYRSDQLADLLQQLFGNQTISVEREREEEARQDEDMMAEVWKCLNEQKQQYETPRSVFLTPKQDASESIPSTPEHASSPEESDEEEEEEMTDEAQTKVDAPPPLSDHVVTLQDLINQLASQPVLVDHQRVSPAQKLNQAVYSDEPKPSGIWQKDQPSKAEKPQVKIPENDKKIPYLPQHAFTEAEPTPTREYMTDSPLTEENQAFVDRIAAEQQEETKEDPKKKAVEDLDEISRQLKQSELVHRWQQVLSQPLTFTKQEEGTLLLTATTDHNRAFLGSEDELVRVMLKLDTVDSLGDESIRNYRRELVKKCQDMLDRLDHHKQAELQKAVSKSKSQEKKKRRRHRRNQKRH
;
A
#
# COMPACT_ATOMS: atom_id res chain seq x y z
N MET A 1 29.65 -36.39 -22.98
CA MET A 1 30.31 -35.42 -22.10
C MET A 1 30.59 -34.16 -22.89
N TYR A 2 29.87 -33.07 -22.65
CA TYR A 2 30.22 -31.77 -23.24
C TYR A 2 31.25 -31.06 -22.36
N ARG A 3 32.34 -30.57 -22.96
CA ARG A 3 33.22 -29.61 -22.29
C ARG A 3 32.57 -28.23 -22.36
N PRO A 4 32.44 -27.47 -21.26
CA PRO A 4 32.00 -26.09 -21.34
C PRO A 4 33.08 -25.28 -22.09
N THR A 5 32.72 -24.74 -23.24
CA THR A 5 33.51 -23.70 -23.91
C THR A 5 33.51 -22.47 -23.02
N ARG A 6 34.67 -22.10 -22.48
CA ARG A 6 34.81 -20.80 -21.80
C ARG A 6 34.48 -19.70 -22.81
N SER A 7 33.46 -18.90 -22.50
CA SER A 7 33.22 -17.64 -23.19
C SER A 7 34.42 -16.73 -22.97
N LEU A 8 35.06 -16.30 -24.06
CA LEU A 8 36.15 -15.33 -24.00
C LEU A 8 35.63 -14.02 -23.39
N GLY A 9 36.27 -13.55 -22.32
CA GLY A 9 35.93 -12.30 -21.67
C GLY A 9 36.31 -11.08 -22.51
N VAL A 10 35.83 -9.90 -22.10
CA VAL A 10 36.28 -8.63 -22.67
C VAL A 10 37.79 -8.45 -22.45
N ASP A 11 38.30 -8.91 -21.30
CA ASP A 11 39.72 -8.88 -20.97
C ASP A 11 40.54 -9.86 -21.82
N ASP A 12 40.02 -11.06 -22.13
CA ASP A 12 40.67 -12.00 -23.06
C ASP A 12 40.79 -11.38 -24.47
N LEU A 13 39.74 -10.68 -24.92
CA LEU A 13 39.73 -9.99 -26.22
C LEU A 13 40.70 -8.80 -26.25
N LEU A 14 40.78 -8.01 -25.17
CA LEU A 14 41.77 -6.93 -25.02
C LEU A 14 43.20 -7.47 -24.96
N GLN A 15 43.42 -8.58 -24.25
CA GLN A 15 44.73 -9.24 -24.18
C GLN A 15 45.14 -9.79 -25.55
N LEU A 16 44.24 -10.45 -26.27
CA LEU A 16 44.45 -10.88 -27.66
C LEU A 16 44.75 -9.70 -28.59
N GLN A 17 44.05 -8.57 -28.46
CA GLN A 17 44.33 -7.37 -29.23
C GLN A 17 45.72 -6.80 -28.92
N SER A 18 46.16 -6.79 -27.66
CA SER A 18 47.50 -6.35 -27.27
C SER A 18 48.61 -7.28 -27.79
N LEU A 19 48.40 -8.60 -27.76
CA LEU A 19 49.31 -9.59 -28.32
C LEU A 19 49.42 -9.47 -29.85
N LEU A 20 48.31 -9.21 -30.53
CA LEU A 20 48.27 -9.04 -31.98
C LEU A 20 48.97 -7.73 -32.41
N ALA A 21 48.84 -6.65 -31.65
CA ALA A 21 49.61 -5.43 -31.87
C ALA A 21 51.11 -5.66 -31.65
N TYR A 22 51.50 -6.33 -30.55
CA TYR A 22 52.91 -6.67 -30.28
C TYR A 22 53.52 -7.57 -31.38
N GLU A 23 52.78 -8.56 -31.88
CA GLU A 23 53.19 -9.38 -33.04
C GLU A 23 53.34 -8.55 -34.32
N GLN A 24 52.48 -7.56 -34.55
CA GLN A 24 52.59 -6.65 -35.70
C GLN A 24 53.83 -5.77 -35.60
N ASP A 25 54.09 -5.15 -34.44
CA ASP A 25 55.29 -4.33 -34.22
C ASP A 25 56.58 -5.16 -34.33
N LYS A 26 56.58 -6.41 -33.86
CA LYS A 26 57.73 -7.31 -34.03
C LYS A 26 57.98 -7.67 -35.49
N ARG A 27 56.91 -7.81 -36.29
CA ARG A 27 57.00 -8.09 -37.73
C ARG A 27 57.44 -6.87 -38.53
N THR A 28 57.00 -5.66 -38.19
CA THR A 28 57.50 -4.43 -38.84
C THR A 28 58.98 -4.21 -38.50
N GLN A 29 59.40 -4.41 -37.24
CA GLN A 29 60.81 -4.39 -36.85
C GLN A 29 61.64 -5.41 -37.65
N HIS A 30 61.21 -6.66 -37.74
CA HIS A 30 61.92 -7.69 -38.53
C HIS A 30 61.95 -7.35 -40.04
N ILE A 31 60.89 -6.74 -40.59
CA ILE A 31 60.88 -6.26 -41.98
C ILE A 31 61.87 -5.12 -42.18
N GLU A 32 61.94 -4.16 -41.25
CA GLU A 32 62.94 -3.08 -41.29
C GLU A 32 64.37 -3.62 -41.13
N GLU A 33 64.62 -4.57 -40.23
CA GLU A 33 65.91 -5.26 -40.11
C GLU A 33 66.29 -5.97 -41.41
N CYS A 34 65.37 -6.70 -42.03
CA CYS A 34 65.58 -7.33 -43.35
C CYS A 34 65.86 -6.32 -44.47
N GLN A 35 65.27 -5.12 -44.42
CA GLN A 35 65.55 -4.04 -45.38
C GLN A 35 66.90 -3.35 -45.11
N LYS A 36 67.31 -3.26 -43.84
CA LYS A 36 68.61 -2.69 -43.43
C LYS A 36 69.77 -3.66 -43.62
N SER A 37 69.52 -4.97 -43.63
CA SER A 37 70.52 -6.01 -43.90
C SER A 37 70.66 -6.31 -45.41
N PRO A 38 71.80 -6.04 -46.07
CA PRO A 38 72.00 -6.40 -47.48
C PRO A 38 72.18 -7.92 -47.72
N SER A 39 72.14 -8.75 -46.68
CA SER A 39 72.28 -10.21 -46.75
C SER A 39 70.93 -10.93 -46.95
N LEU A 40 70.62 -11.25 -48.20
CA LEU A 40 69.33 -11.77 -48.69
C LEU A 40 69.08 -13.26 -48.32
N VAL A 41 69.10 -13.61 -47.03
CA VAL A 41 69.25 -15.02 -46.58
C VAL A 41 67.96 -15.69 -46.07
N HIS A 42 67.07 -14.99 -45.37
CA HIS A 42 65.93 -15.60 -44.64
C HIS A 42 64.54 -15.40 -45.27
N LEU A 43 64.45 -15.38 -46.60
CA LEU A 43 63.19 -15.66 -47.28
C LEU A 43 62.79 -17.14 -47.13
N HIS A 44 61.50 -17.41 -46.89
CA HIS A 44 60.93 -18.76 -46.80
C HIS A 44 61.27 -19.57 -48.08
N PRO A 45 61.57 -20.89 -48.02
CA PRO A 45 62.15 -21.63 -49.15
C PRO A 45 61.37 -21.52 -50.47
N ILE A 46 60.04 -21.39 -50.40
CA ILE A 46 59.12 -21.20 -51.53
C ILE A 46 59.50 -19.96 -52.37
N TYR A 47 59.99 -18.89 -51.75
CA TYR A 47 60.39 -17.64 -52.41
C TYR A 47 61.81 -17.68 -53.00
N ARG A 48 62.58 -18.76 -52.80
CA ARG A 48 63.93 -18.90 -53.40
C ARG A 48 63.93 -19.44 -54.83
N THR A 49 62.83 -20.05 -55.27
CA THR A 49 62.71 -20.70 -56.60
C THR A 49 61.59 -20.13 -57.48
N ALA A 50 60.70 -19.32 -56.92
CA ALA A 50 59.62 -18.67 -57.66
C ALA A 50 60.13 -17.47 -58.48
N SER A 51 59.55 -17.25 -59.65
CA SER A 51 59.81 -16.05 -60.46
C SER A 51 59.27 -14.78 -59.77
N PRO A 52 59.84 -13.59 -60.03
CA PRO A 52 59.35 -12.33 -59.46
C PRO A 52 57.86 -12.05 -59.73
N SER A 53 57.33 -12.56 -60.85
CA SER A 53 55.91 -12.54 -61.22
C SER A 53 55.01 -13.43 -60.35
N GLU A 54 55.49 -14.62 -59.96
CA GLU A 54 54.73 -15.49 -59.05
C GLU A 54 54.76 -14.95 -57.63
N ILE A 55 55.88 -14.35 -57.21
CA ILE A 55 56.02 -13.70 -55.90
C ILE A 55 55.06 -12.49 -55.78
N SER A 56 54.95 -11.66 -56.82
CA SER A 56 54.02 -10.52 -56.80
C SER A 56 52.56 -10.95 -56.88
N ALA A 57 52.22 -11.97 -57.68
CA ALA A 57 50.88 -12.55 -57.72
C ALA A 57 50.46 -13.15 -56.36
N ALA A 58 51.35 -13.89 -55.70
CA ALA A 58 51.11 -14.43 -54.36
C ALA A 58 50.93 -13.32 -53.31
N ALA A 59 51.71 -12.24 -53.39
CA ALA A 59 51.59 -11.10 -52.49
C ALA A 59 50.26 -10.33 -52.68
N LEU A 60 49.74 -10.24 -53.91
CA LEU A 60 48.41 -9.68 -54.20
C LEU A 60 47.30 -10.58 -53.64
N ALA A 61 47.35 -11.89 -53.89
CA ALA A 61 46.35 -12.83 -53.40
C ALA A 61 46.27 -12.86 -51.86
N GLU A 62 47.41 -12.85 -51.16
CA GLU A 62 47.42 -12.79 -49.69
C GLU A 62 46.94 -11.41 -49.18
N ARG A 63 47.21 -10.31 -49.90
CA ARG A 63 46.67 -8.98 -49.57
C ARG A 63 45.14 -8.92 -49.71
N GLU A 64 44.58 -9.54 -50.75
CA GLU A 64 43.12 -9.65 -50.94
C GLU A 64 42.48 -10.51 -49.84
N ARG A 65 43.08 -11.66 -49.53
CA ARG A 65 42.67 -12.55 -48.44
C ARG A 65 42.68 -11.83 -47.08
N LEU A 66 43.73 -11.06 -46.79
CA LEU A 66 43.82 -10.25 -45.56
C LEU A 66 42.78 -9.13 -45.53
N ALA A 67 42.52 -8.46 -46.67
CA ALA A 67 41.47 -7.45 -46.76
C ALA A 67 40.07 -8.06 -46.50
N GLN A 68 39.79 -9.25 -47.03
CA GLN A 68 38.55 -9.99 -46.78
C GLN A 68 38.44 -10.44 -45.32
N ALA A 69 39.53 -10.90 -44.71
CA ALA A 69 39.56 -11.25 -43.28
C ALA A 69 39.28 -10.02 -42.39
N ILE A 70 39.86 -8.86 -42.70
CA ILE A 70 39.60 -7.60 -42.00
C ILE A 70 38.15 -7.14 -42.19
N PHE A 71 37.56 -7.34 -43.37
CA PHE A 71 36.14 -7.06 -43.62
C PHE A 71 35.23 -7.96 -42.76
N ASN A 72 35.48 -9.28 -42.74
CA ASN A 72 34.71 -10.24 -41.95
C ASN A 72 34.80 -9.94 -40.44
N LEU A 73 35.99 -9.57 -39.93
CA LEU A 73 36.17 -9.17 -38.53
C LEU A 73 35.41 -7.88 -38.19
N LYS A 74 35.33 -6.90 -39.11
CA LYS A 74 34.50 -5.70 -38.92
C LYS A 74 33.00 -6.06 -38.88
N ALA A 75 32.55 -6.93 -39.79
CA ALA A 75 31.16 -7.38 -39.83
C ALA A 75 30.75 -8.08 -38.53
N LEU A 76 31.51 -9.06 -38.06
CA LEU A 76 31.27 -9.78 -36.81
C LEU A 76 31.28 -8.85 -35.58
N ARG A 77 32.21 -7.89 -35.52
CA ARG A 77 32.25 -6.89 -34.44
C ARG A 77 31.00 -6.02 -34.40
N ASP A 78 30.52 -5.58 -35.57
CA ASP A 78 29.36 -4.70 -35.67
C ASP A 78 28.03 -5.46 -35.57
N GLU A 79 28.02 -6.77 -35.85
CA GLU A 79 26.94 -7.71 -35.51
C GLU A 79 26.83 -7.92 -33.99
N TYR A 80 27.92 -8.29 -33.31
CA TYR A 80 27.96 -8.42 -31.84
C TYR A 80 27.53 -7.13 -31.12
N ARG A 81 27.87 -5.96 -31.68
CA ARG A 81 27.37 -4.66 -31.18
C ARG A 81 25.85 -4.54 -31.30
N ARG A 82 25.24 -4.96 -32.42
CA ARG A 82 23.78 -4.96 -32.61
C ARG A 82 23.10 -5.94 -31.66
N GLU A 83 23.65 -7.14 -31.48
CA GLU A 83 23.15 -8.13 -30.52
C GLU A 83 23.17 -7.60 -29.09
N ARG A 84 24.30 -7.02 -28.66
CA ARG A 84 24.42 -6.40 -27.33
C ARG A 84 23.44 -5.24 -27.14
N THR A 85 23.23 -4.40 -28.15
CA THR A 85 22.21 -3.34 -28.09
C THR A 85 20.80 -3.91 -27.95
N ARG A 86 20.44 -4.96 -28.71
CA ARG A 86 19.14 -5.65 -28.58
C ARG A 86 18.94 -6.24 -27.18
N GLN A 87 19.95 -6.90 -26.62
CA GLN A 87 19.90 -7.44 -25.26
C GLN A 87 19.71 -6.34 -24.20
N ILE A 88 20.40 -5.21 -24.34
CA ILE A 88 20.21 -4.05 -23.46
C ILE A 88 18.79 -3.48 -23.61
N GLN A 89 18.26 -3.41 -24.83
CA GLN A 89 16.88 -2.97 -25.09
C GLN A 89 15.86 -3.90 -24.45
N SER A 90 15.98 -5.23 -24.60
CA SER A 90 15.05 -6.18 -23.98
C SER A 90 15.08 -6.11 -22.46
N TYR A 91 16.26 -5.98 -21.82
CA TYR A 91 16.33 -5.80 -20.37
C TYR A 91 15.68 -4.47 -19.90
N LEU A 92 15.81 -3.39 -20.68
CA LEU A 92 15.16 -2.10 -20.37
C LEU A 92 13.63 -2.18 -20.58
N GLU A 93 13.16 -2.92 -21.57
CA GLU A 93 11.73 -3.16 -21.83
C GLU A 93 11.11 -4.06 -20.74
N GLU A 94 11.80 -5.11 -20.31
CA GLU A 94 11.40 -5.92 -19.15
C GLU A 94 11.34 -5.08 -17.86
N TYR A 95 12.33 -4.23 -17.60
CA TYR A 95 12.34 -3.35 -16.44
C TYR A 95 11.18 -2.34 -16.47
N ARG A 96 10.91 -1.72 -17.63
CA ARG A 96 9.75 -0.84 -17.85
C ARG A 96 8.43 -1.59 -17.61
N ARG A 97 8.29 -2.81 -18.13
CA ARG A 97 7.11 -3.66 -17.91
C ARG A 97 6.91 -3.99 -16.43
N GLN A 98 7.97 -4.31 -15.70
CA GLN A 98 7.91 -4.53 -14.25
C GLN A 98 7.52 -3.26 -13.47
N ALA A 99 8.03 -2.10 -13.88
CA ALA A 99 7.65 -0.81 -13.27
C ALA A 99 6.16 -0.50 -13.48
N LEU A 100 5.64 -0.70 -14.70
CA LEU A 100 4.21 -0.51 -15.02
C LEU A 100 3.31 -1.47 -14.22
N ILE A 101 3.71 -2.74 -14.06
CA ILE A 101 2.96 -3.71 -13.24
C ILE A 101 2.92 -3.27 -11.77
N ARG A 102 4.03 -2.75 -11.22
CA ARG A 102 4.06 -2.23 -9.84
C ARG A 102 3.17 -1.00 -9.68
N ALA A 103 3.20 -0.07 -10.63
CA ALA A 103 2.34 1.12 -10.60
C ALA A 103 0.84 0.74 -10.65
N ALA A 104 0.46 -0.21 -11.50
CA ALA A 104 -0.91 -0.71 -11.58
C ALA A 104 -1.38 -1.36 -10.26
N LEU A 105 -0.54 -2.19 -9.63
CA LEU A 105 -0.84 -2.78 -8.32
C LEU A 105 -0.96 -1.72 -7.22
N GLN A 106 -0.14 -0.66 -7.24
CA GLN A 106 -0.25 0.45 -6.30
C GLN A 106 -1.54 1.25 -6.51
N GLU A 107 -1.99 1.46 -7.75
CA GLU A 107 -3.31 2.04 -8.03
C GLU A 107 -4.46 1.16 -7.53
N GLU A 108 -4.36 -0.17 -7.68
CA GLU A 108 -5.38 -1.10 -7.18
C GLU A 108 -5.44 -1.10 -5.64
N GLU A 109 -4.30 -1.12 -4.95
CA GLU A 109 -4.21 -0.95 -3.50
C GLU A 109 -4.80 0.40 -3.06
N GLU A 110 -4.45 1.52 -3.70
CA GLU A 110 -5.02 2.83 -3.40
C GLU A 110 -6.53 2.89 -3.62
N ARG A 111 -7.05 2.31 -4.71
CA ARG A 111 -8.49 2.23 -4.99
C ARG A 111 -9.21 1.44 -3.89
N TYR A 112 -8.63 0.32 -3.43
CA TYR A 112 -9.15 -0.46 -2.31
C TYR A 112 -9.17 0.33 -1.00
N TYR A 113 -8.09 1.05 -0.64
CA TYR A 113 -8.07 1.89 0.55
C TYR A 113 -9.09 3.05 0.47
N ARG A 114 -9.24 3.69 -0.70
CA ARG A 114 -10.25 4.74 -0.93
C ARG A 114 -11.68 4.19 -0.76
N GLN A 115 -11.97 2.98 -1.24
CA GLN A 115 -13.25 2.30 -1.02
C GLN A 115 -13.50 1.98 0.47
N CYS A 116 -12.48 1.48 1.18
CA CYS A 116 -12.59 1.19 2.63
C CYS A 116 -12.87 2.47 3.44
N ILE A 117 -12.23 3.59 3.09
CA ILE A 117 -12.46 4.89 3.74
C ILE A 117 -13.88 5.40 3.44
N ALA A 118 -14.36 5.29 2.19
CA ALA A 118 -15.71 5.68 1.82
C ALA A 118 -16.77 4.87 2.60
N ALA A 119 -16.61 3.54 2.66
CA ALA A 119 -17.51 2.66 3.41
C ALA A 119 -17.51 2.95 4.92
N ALA A 120 -16.34 3.28 5.51
CA ALA A 120 -16.26 3.68 6.93
C ALA A 120 -16.96 5.01 7.22
N ILE A 121 -16.88 5.99 6.29
CA ILE A 121 -17.61 7.26 6.38
C ILE A 121 -19.12 7.03 6.25
N GLU A 122 -19.54 6.14 5.35
CA GLU A 122 -20.96 5.77 5.16
C GLU A 122 -21.53 5.04 6.37
N GLN A 123 -20.83 4.04 6.92
CA GLN A 123 -21.19 3.37 8.17
C GLN A 123 -21.32 4.36 9.34
N ARG A 124 -20.40 5.34 9.44
CA ARG A 124 -20.50 6.40 10.46
C ARG A 124 -21.75 7.26 10.26
N ARG A 125 -22.05 7.70 9.04
CA ARG A 125 -23.28 8.47 8.73
C ARG A 125 -24.55 7.69 9.05
N ALA A 126 -24.57 6.39 8.74
CA ALA A 126 -25.68 5.51 9.08
C ALA A 126 -25.87 5.37 10.60
N ALA A 127 -24.78 5.25 11.37
CA ALA A 127 -24.83 5.23 12.83
C ALA A 127 -25.31 6.58 13.40
N GLU A 128 -24.80 7.71 12.91
CA GLU A 128 -25.23 9.05 13.33
C GLU A 128 -26.72 9.29 13.03
N ALA A 129 -27.23 8.82 11.89
CA ALA A 129 -28.66 8.88 11.56
C ALA A 129 -29.51 7.94 12.44
N TRP A 130 -29.01 6.74 12.76
CA TRP A 130 -29.70 5.79 13.64
C TRP A 130 -29.78 6.30 15.09
N ASP A 131 -28.73 6.96 15.58
CA ASP A 131 -28.72 7.59 16.89
C ASP A 131 -29.66 8.80 16.96
N GLN A 132 -29.78 9.60 15.88
CA GLN A 132 -30.82 10.64 15.75
C GLN A 132 -32.23 10.03 15.79
N TYR A 133 -32.48 8.94 15.06
CA TYR A 133 -33.76 8.25 15.10
C TYR A 133 -34.09 7.69 16.51
N ARG A 134 -33.09 7.10 17.19
CA ARG A 134 -33.24 6.64 18.58
C ARG A 134 -33.53 7.80 19.54
N GLN A 135 -32.91 8.96 19.36
CA GLN A 135 -33.20 10.16 20.15
C GLN A 135 -34.62 10.67 19.92
N LEU A 136 -35.11 10.69 18.68
CA LEU A 136 -36.49 11.07 18.36
C LEU A 136 -37.51 10.10 18.99
N GLN A 137 -37.31 8.78 18.87
CA GLN A 137 -38.14 7.81 19.61
C GLN A 137 -38.08 8.01 21.13
N ALA A 138 -36.90 8.34 21.68
CA ALA A 138 -36.74 8.58 23.12
C ALA A 138 -37.35 9.90 23.61
N ILE A 139 -37.69 10.83 22.70
CA ILE A 139 -38.51 12.02 22.97
C ILE A 139 -40.00 11.65 22.87
N GLU A 140 -40.41 10.98 21.79
CA GLU A 140 -41.82 10.58 21.58
C GLU A 140 -42.35 9.64 22.70
N ARG A 141 -41.48 8.77 23.24
CA ARG A 141 -41.81 7.88 24.36
C ARG A 141 -41.78 8.55 25.75
N ARG A 142 -41.53 9.86 25.88
CA ARG A 142 -41.66 10.55 27.18
C ARG A 142 -43.12 10.79 27.51
N PRO A 143 -43.57 10.58 28.76
CA PRO A 143 -44.94 10.88 29.15
C PRO A 143 -45.29 12.36 28.91
N ASP A 144 -44.33 13.26 29.17
CA ASP A 144 -44.41 14.70 28.93
C ASP A 144 -44.78 15.04 27.47
N TYR A 145 -44.29 14.24 26.49
CA TYR A 145 -44.60 14.45 25.08
C TYR A 145 -46.01 13.98 24.72
N SER A 146 -46.48 12.90 25.35
CA SER A 146 -47.89 12.48 25.23
C SER A 146 -48.83 13.52 25.82
N GLN A 147 -48.46 14.15 26.94
CA GLN A 147 -49.23 15.24 27.56
C GLN A 147 -49.23 16.47 26.65
N TYR A 148 -48.07 16.95 26.19
CA TYR A 148 -47.98 18.07 25.25
C TYR A 148 -48.79 17.83 23.95
N ARG A 149 -48.84 16.58 23.46
CA ARG A 149 -49.64 16.20 22.29
C ARG A 149 -51.15 16.12 22.59
N SER A 150 -51.56 15.70 23.79
CA SER A 150 -52.97 15.80 24.21
C SER A 150 -53.40 17.25 24.41
N ASP A 151 -52.51 18.11 24.91
CA ASP A 151 -52.79 19.52 25.15
C ASP A 151 -52.96 20.27 23.82
N GLN A 152 -52.08 20.04 22.83
CA GLN A 152 -52.27 20.56 21.46
C GLN A 152 -53.57 20.06 20.80
N LEU A 153 -53.98 18.82 21.07
CA LEU A 153 -55.28 18.31 20.60
C LEU A 153 -56.45 18.96 21.35
N ALA A 154 -56.32 19.21 22.65
CA ALA A 154 -57.32 19.92 23.44
C ALA A 154 -57.51 21.36 22.95
N ASP A 155 -56.41 22.10 22.70
CA ASP A 155 -56.44 23.45 22.11
C ASP A 155 -57.14 23.45 20.73
N LEU A 156 -56.80 22.50 19.85
CA LEU A 156 -57.44 22.39 18.53
C LEU A 156 -58.93 22.02 18.63
N LEU A 157 -59.30 21.10 19.51
CA LEU A 157 -60.70 20.75 19.76
C LEU A 157 -61.45 21.93 20.40
N GLN A 158 -60.83 22.71 21.28
CA GLN A 158 -61.41 23.92 21.86
C GLN A 158 -61.60 25.03 20.82
N GLN A 159 -60.69 25.17 19.85
CA GLN A 159 -60.87 26.11 18.73
C GLN A 159 -61.98 25.68 17.76
N LEU A 160 -62.14 24.37 17.51
CA LEU A 160 -63.16 23.83 16.59
C LEU A 160 -64.56 23.74 17.22
N PHE A 161 -64.66 23.31 18.48
CA PHE A 161 -65.92 23.03 19.18
C PHE A 161 -66.28 24.04 20.27
N GLY A 162 -65.33 24.79 20.84
CA GLY A 162 -65.62 25.84 21.82
C GLY A 162 -66.53 26.95 21.28
N ASN A 163 -66.40 27.25 19.98
CA ASN A 163 -67.32 28.16 19.28
C ASN A 163 -68.77 27.64 19.19
N GLN A 164 -68.99 26.33 19.38
CA GLN A 164 -70.32 25.71 19.44
C GLN A 164 -70.86 25.68 20.87
N THR A 165 -70.04 25.32 21.86
CA THR A 165 -70.46 25.28 23.27
C THR A 165 -70.76 26.67 23.82
N ILE A 166 -69.96 27.70 23.49
CA ILE A 166 -70.19 29.09 23.94
C ILE A 166 -71.53 29.65 23.45
N SER A 167 -72.04 29.19 22.29
CA SER A 167 -73.38 29.57 21.81
C SER A 167 -74.48 28.91 22.65
N VAL A 168 -74.38 27.59 22.86
CA VAL A 168 -75.37 26.81 23.63
C VAL A 168 -75.39 27.22 25.11
N GLU A 169 -74.24 27.52 25.71
CA GLU A 169 -74.17 27.96 27.11
C GLU A 169 -74.70 29.39 27.28
N ARG A 170 -74.51 30.29 26.30
CA ARG A 170 -75.13 31.62 26.33
C ARG A 170 -76.65 31.56 26.24
N GLU A 171 -77.19 30.77 25.31
CA GLU A 171 -78.64 30.57 25.19
C GLU A 171 -79.23 30.04 26.50
N ARG A 172 -78.50 29.13 27.18
CA ARG A 172 -78.92 28.55 28.46
C ARG A 172 -78.79 29.49 29.67
N GLU A 173 -77.80 30.38 29.68
CA GLU A 173 -77.73 31.47 30.67
C GLU A 173 -78.83 32.52 30.45
N GLU A 174 -79.23 32.77 29.21
CA GLU A 174 -80.32 33.70 28.87
C GLU A 174 -81.71 33.11 29.22
N GLU A 175 -81.90 31.80 29.14
CA GLU A 175 -83.06 31.11 29.74
C GLU A 175 -83.04 31.19 31.28
N ALA A 176 -81.91 30.81 31.92
CA ALA A 176 -81.81 30.75 33.37
C ALA A 176 -82.10 32.10 34.07
N ARG A 177 -81.67 33.22 33.46
CA ARG A 177 -81.97 34.57 33.99
C ARG A 177 -83.45 34.94 33.88
N GLN A 178 -84.17 34.45 32.86
CA GLN A 178 -85.62 34.66 32.75
C GLN A 178 -86.37 33.89 33.84
N ASP A 179 -85.94 32.68 34.18
CA ASP A 179 -86.51 31.90 35.28
C ASP A 179 -86.22 32.54 36.66
N GLU A 180 -85.01 33.11 36.86
CA GLU A 180 -84.68 33.83 38.11
C GLU A 180 -85.52 35.11 38.29
N ASP A 181 -85.66 35.95 37.26
CA ASP A 181 -86.51 37.16 37.33
C ASP A 181 -88.00 36.80 37.55
N MET A 182 -88.50 35.75 36.89
CA MET A 182 -89.88 35.27 37.06
C MET A 182 -90.13 34.77 38.49
N MET A 183 -89.18 34.04 39.08
CA MET A 183 -89.23 33.61 40.48
C MET A 183 -89.12 34.79 41.46
N ALA A 184 -88.36 35.83 41.12
CA ALA A 184 -88.26 37.04 41.93
C ALA A 184 -89.59 37.81 42.01
N GLU A 185 -90.35 37.92 40.91
CA GLU A 185 -91.69 38.53 40.93
C GLU A 185 -92.69 37.71 41.78
N VAL A 186 -92.66 36.38 41.68
CA VAL A 186 -93.51 35.50 42.51
C VAL A 186 -93.21 35.68 44.01
N TRP A 187 -91.92 35.73 44.39
CA TRP A 187 -91.51 36.00 45.78
C TRP A 187 -91.91 37.39 46.28
N LYS A 188 -91.90 38.40 45.40
CA LYS A 188 -92.35 39.75 45.72
C LYS A 188 -93.85 39.78 46.05
N CYS A 189 -94.68 39.17 45.21
CA CYS A 189 -96.12 39.04 45.45
C CYS A 189 -96.43 38.29 46.76
N LEU A 190 -95.70 37.21 47.06
CA LEU A 190 -95.85 36.49 48.34
C LEU A 190 -95.49 37.35 49.56
N ASN A 191 -94.49 38.23 49.46
CA ASN A 191 -94.12 39.13 50.56
C ASN A 191 -95.12 40.27 50.75
N GLU A 192 -95.62 40.88 49.66
CA GLU A 192 -96.66 41.92 49.74
C GLU A 192 -97.96 41.38 50.38
N GLN A 193 -98.32 40.12 50.08
CA GLN A 193 -99.46 39.46 50.74
C GLN A 193 -99.21 39.18 52.24
N LYS A 194 -97.95 39.04 52.67
CA LYS A 194 -97.57 38.71 54.06
C LYS A 194 -97.60 39.91 55.01
N GLN A 195 -97.42 41.14 54.51
CA GLN A 195 -97.33 42.35 55.32
C GLN A 195 -98.65 42.80 55.96
N GLN A 196 -99.80 42.18 55.65
CA GLN A 196 -101.09 42.54 56.25
C GLN A 196 -101.38 41.87 57.61
N TYR A 197 -100.54 40.93 58.08
CA TYR A 197 -100.78 40.18 59.33
C TYR A 197 -99.50 39.91 60.15
N GLU A 198 -98.95 40.96 60.78
CA GLU A 198 -97.93 40.79 61.84
C GLU A 198 -98.49 41.03 63.24
N THR A 199 -98.33 40.04 64.14
CA THR A 199 -98.02 40.29 65.56
C THR A 199 -97.35 39.04 66.18
N PRO A 200 -96.26 39.13 66.96
CA PRO A 200 -95.35 37.99 67.15
C PRO A 200 -95.39 37.30 68.52
N ARG A 201 -94.95 36.02 68.55
CA ARG A 201 -94.44 35.26 69.71
C ARG A 201 -93.52 34.15 69.19
N SER A 202 -92.22 34.11 69.55
CA SER A 202 -91.63 33.38 70.69
C SER A 202 -91.58 31.84 70.50
N VAL A 203 -90.54 31.06 70.85
CA VAL A 203 -89.28 31.34 71.58
C VAL A 203 -88.31 30.12 71.51
N PHE A 204 -86.99 30.34 71.38
CA PHE A 204 -85.86 29.39 71.65
C PHE A 204 -85.82 28.09 70.74
N LEU A 205 -84.73 27.33 70.54
CA LEU A 205 -83.58 26.89 71.38
C LEU A 205 -82.27 26.63 70.57
N THR A 206 -81.17 26.43 71.30
CA THR A 206 -79.84 25.87 70.90
C THR A 206 -79.35 24.94 72.06
N PRO A 207 -78.10 24.40 72.18
CA PRO A 207 -76.91 24.29 71.29
C PRO A 207 -76.23 22.86 71.31
N LYS A 208 -74.89 22.78 71.06
CA LYS A 208 -73.88 21.68 71.32
C LYS A 208 -73.54 20.70 70.16
N GLN A 209 -72.26 20.54 69.71
CA GLN A 209 -71.02 19.91 70.27
C GLN A 209 -70.95 18.37 70.06
N ASP A 210 -69.84 17.65 69.79
CA ASP A 210 -68.38 17.94 69.79
C ASP A 210 -67.53 16.98 68.87
N ALA A 211 -66.23 17.30 68.73
CA ALA A 211 -65.00 16.61 68.24
C ALA A 211 -64.90 15.11 67.83
N SER A 212 -63.89 14.81 66.97
CA SER A 212 -62.94 13.67 67.09
C SER A 212 -61.66 13.87 66.23
N GLU A 213 -60.56 13.14 66.51
CA GLU A 213 -59.21 13.34 65.93
C GLU A 213 -58.55 12.03 65.38
N SER A 214 -57.41 12.20 64.69
CA SER A 214 -56.14 11.41 64.84
C SER A 214 -55.65 10.38 63.77
N ILE A 215 -54.81 10.88 62.83
CA ILE A 215 -53.44 10.46 62.38
C ILE A 215 -53.03 8.95 62.15
N PRO A 216 -51.79 8.53 61.74
CA PRO A 216 -51.62 7.54 60.65
C PRO A 216 -50.66 6.35 60.94
N SER A 217 -50.34 5.52 59.91
CA SER A 217 -49.02 4.84 59.82
C SER A 217 -48.74 4.15 58.46
N THR A 218 -47.50 4.26 57.98
CA THR A 218 -46.79 3.35 57.03
C THR A 218 -46.16 2.18 57.83
N PRO A 219 -45.71 1.04 57.23
CA PRO A 219 -44.37 0.97 56.60
C PRO A 219 -44.20 -0.08 55.46
N GLU A 220 -42.96 -0.54 55.24
CA GLU A 220 -42.42 -1.21 54.05
C GLU A 220 -42.41 -2.76 54.10
N HIS A 221 -42.30 -3.39 52.92
CA HIS A 221 -41.45 -4.56 52.52
C HIS A 221 -42.09 -5.25 51.29
N ALA A 222 -41.46 -5.38 50.11
CA ALA A 222 -40.21 -6.05 49.72
C ALA A 222 -40.31 -7.59 49.56
N SER A 223 -40.41 -8.07 48.31
CA SER A 223 -39.84 -9.33 47.78
C SER A 223 -40.30 -9.61 46.32
N SER A 224 -39.43 -10.20 45.50
CA SER A 224 -39.77 -10.93 44.25
C SER A 224 -39.99 -12.42 44.56
N PRO A 225 -40.42 -13.28 43.61
CA PRO A 225 -39.46 -13.86 42.64
C PRO A 225 -40.04 -14.21 41.23
N GLU A 226 -39.14 -14.67 40.35
CA GLU A 226 -39.27 -15.76 39.34
C GLU A 226 -40.58 -15.91 38.51
N GLU A 227 -40.53 -15.72 37.19
CA GLU A 227 -40.16 -16.70 36.12
C GLU A 227 -41.28 -17.66 35.70
N SER A 228 -41.73 -17.52 34.44
CA SER A 228 -42.34 -18.58 33.63
C SER A 228 -42.30 -18.19 32.16
N ASP A 229 -41.57 -18.93 31.34
CA ASP A 229 -41.73 -18.91 29.88
C ASP A 229 -43.08 -19.53 29.49
N GLU A 230 -43.69 -19.06 28.40
CA GLU A 230 -44.49 -19.93 27.54
C GLU A 230 -44.49 -19.37 26.10
N GLU A 231 -44.23 -20.25 25.14
CA GLU A 231 -44.24 -19.96 23.70
C GLU A 231 -45.66 -20.21 23.16
N GLU A 232 -46.17 -19.37 22.25
CA GLU A 232 -47.27 -19.79 21.38
C GLU A 232 -47.12 -19.13 19.99
N GLU A 233 -47.11 -19.98 18.96
CA GLU A 233 -47.24 -19.58 17.55
C GLU A 233 -48.72 -19.38 17.21
N GLU A 234 -49.08 -18.43 16.34
CA GLU A 234 -50.25 -18.63 15.48
C GLU A 234 -50.12 -17.92 14.13
N GLU A 235 -50.95 -18.33 13.17
CA GLU A 235 -50.68 -18.28 11.74
C GLU A 235 -51.81 -17.58 10.95
N MET A 236 -51.45 -16.89 9.86
CA MET A 236 -52.36 -16.34 8.82
C MET A 236 -53.34 -15.22 9.28
N THR A 237 -53.93 -14.38 8.42
CA THR A 237 -54.05 -14.37 6.93
C THR A 237 -54.05 -12.92 6.38
N ASP A 238 -53.81 -12.79 5.07
CA ASP A 238 -54.39 -11.90 4.04
C ASP A 238 -55.44 -10.80 4.43
N GLU A 239 -55.62 -9.67 3.72
CA GLU A 239 -55.16 -9.23 2.39
C GLU A 239 -55.27 -7.68 2.27
N ALA A 240 -54.34 -6.99 1.58
CA ALA A 240 -54.58 -5.64 1.04
C ALA A 240 -53.53 -5.23 -0.02
N GLN A 241 -53.97 -4.66 -1.15
CA GLN A 241 -53.11 -4.34 -2.30
C GLN A 241 -52.85 -2.83 -2.44
N THR A 242 -51.60 -2.41 -2.65
CA THR A 242 -51.26 -1.20 -3.42
C THR A 242 -50.07 -1.47 -4.34
N LYS A 243 -50.12 -0.94 -5.57
CA LYS A 243 -49.08 -1.09 -6.60
C LYS A 243 -48.30 0.20 -6.76
N VAL A 244 -46.97 0.11 -6.81
CA VAL A 244 -46.06 1.10 -7.39
C VAL A 244 -44.96 0.33 -8.14
N ASP A 245 -44.52 0.84 -9.28
CA ASP A 245 -43.70 0.11 -10.24
C ASP A 245 -42.28 -0.23 -9.77
N ALA A 246 -41.79 -1.41 -10.16
CA ALA A 246 -40.41 -1.83 -10.03
C ALA A 246 -39.83 -2.19 -11.41
N PRO A 247 -38.59 -1.77 -11.74
CA PRO A 247 -37.96 -2.10 -13.03
C PRO A 247 -37.53 -3.57 -13.10
N PRO A 248 -37.42 -4.16 -14.31
CA PRO A 248 -37.11 -5.58 -14.49
C PRO A 248 -35.65 -5.93 -14.10
N PRO A 249 -35.39 -7.18 -13.65
CA PRO A 249 -34.06 -7.61 -13.24
C PRO A 249 -33.11 -7.79 -14.43
N LEU A 250 -32.00 -7.05 -14.41
CA LEU A 250 -30.90 -7.16 -15.39
C LEU A 250 -30.00 -8.37 -15.07
N SER A 251 -30.46 -9.59 -15.39
CA SER A 251 -29.78 -10.84 -15.03
C SER A 251 -28.94 -11.51 -16.11
N ASP A 252 -29.01 -11.08 -17.38
CA ASP A 252 -28.44 -11.83 -18.52
C ASP A 252 -27.03 -11.42 -18.98
N HIS A 253 -26.43 -10.37 -18.41
CA HIS A 253 -25.17 -9.78 -18.91
C HIS A 253 -24.04 -9.62 -17.86
N VAL A 254 -24.05 -10.45 -16.80
CA VAL A 254 -22.89 -10.57 -15.89
C VAL A 254 -21.98 -11.71 -16.37
N VAL A 255 -21.04 -11.40 -17.25
CA VAL A 255 -19.94 -12.33 -17.60
C VAL A 255 -19.08 -12.52 -16.35
N THR A 256 -19.03 -13.74 -15.81
CA THR A 256 -18.20 -13.97 -14.61
C THR A 256 -16.71 -13.99 -15.00
N LEU A 257 -15.85 -13.67 -14.04
CA LEU A 257 -14.39 -13.76 -14.23
C LEU A 257 -13.96 -15.20 -14.59
N GLN A 258 -14.73 -16.19 -14.14
CA GLN A 258 -14.58 -17.60 -14.50
C GLN A 258 -14.86 -17.86 -15.98
N ASP A 259 -15.93 -17.27 -16.54
CA ASP A 259 -16.29 -17.40 -17.97
C ASP A 259 -15.27 -16.74 -18.88
N LEU A 260 -14.73 -15.58 -18.47
CA LEU A 260 -13.72 -14.86 -19.23
C LEU A 260 -12.38 -15.63 -19.27
N ILE A 261 -12.00 -16.27 -18.15
CA ILE A 261 -10.87 -17.21 -18.10
C ILE A 261 -11.13 -18.44 -19.00
N ASN A 262 -12.34 -19.01 -18.97
CA ASN A 262 -12.72 -20.15 -19.81
C ASN A 262 -12.69 -19.78 -21.31
N GLN A 263 -13.16 -18.60 -21.69
CA GLN A 263 -13.09 -18.11 -23.07
C GLN A 263 -11.63 -17.96 -23.53
N LEU A 264 -10.77 -17.34 -22.73
CA LEU A 264 -9.34 -17.20 -23.03
C LEU A 264 -8.63 -18.56 -23.14
N ALA A 265 -9.00 -19.54 -22.31
CA ALA A 265 -8.48 -20.91 -22.39
C ALA A 265 -8.99 -21.69 -23.62
N SER A 266 -10.14 -21.31 -24.18
CA SER A 266 -10.77 -21.98 -25.32
C SER A 266 -10.30 -21.51 -26.70
N GLN A 267 -9.60 -20.37 -26.80
CA GLN A 267 -9.13 -19.83 -28.09
C GLN A 267 -7.74 -20.39 -28.46
N PRO A 268 -7.61 -21.25 -29.48
CA PRO A 268 -6.30 -21.64 -29.99
C PRO A 268 -5.67 -20.45 -30.72
N VAL A 269 -4.55 -19.93 -30.20
CA VAL A 269 -3.81 -18.83 -30.83
C VAL A 269 -3.23 -19.29 -32.16
N LEU A 270 -3.89 -18.91 -33.26
CA LEU A 270 -3.36 -19.05 -34.62
C LEU A 270 -2.18 -18.09 -34.78
N VAL A 271 -0.97 -18.61 -34.63
CA VAL A 271 0.27 -17.89 -34.93
C VAL A 271 0.45 -17.84 -36.44
N ASP A 272 -0.03 -16.76 -37.06
CA ASP A 272 0.16 -16.54 -38.50
C ASP A 272 1.65 -16.40 -38.84
N HIS A 273 2.13 -17.26 -39.75
CA HIS A 273 3.50 -17.28 -40.26
C HIS A 273 3.50 -17.41 -41.78
N GLN A 274 3.45 -16.26 -42.47
CA GLN A 274 3.71 -16.06 -43.92
C GLN A 274 3.68 -14.53 -44.19
N ARG A 275 4.29 -13.93 -45.23
CA ARG A 275 5.05 -14.37 -46.43
C ARG A 275 5.95 -13.17 -46.83
N VAL A 276 7.11 -13.23 -47.50
CA VAL A 276 7.87 -14.25 -48.26
C VAL A 276 9.29 -14.38 -47.61
N SER A 277 10.47 -14.66 -48.19
CA SER A 277 11.00 -14.93 -49.56
C SER A 277 12.26 -15.84 -49.48
N PRO A 278 12.70 -16.54 -50.56
CA PRO A 278 13.54 -17.74 -50.40
C PRO A 278 14.98 -17.67 -50.94
N ALA A 279 15.87 -18.48 -50.35
CA ALA A 279 17.01 -19.10 -51.06
C ALA A 279 17.54 -20.37 -50.34
N GLN A 280 18.04 -21.31 -51.15
CA GLN A 280 19.00 -22.39 -50.84
C GLN A 280 18.67 -23.47 -49.77
N LYS A 281 18.45 -24.67 -50.32
CA LYS A 281 18.43 -26.00 -49.68
C LYS A 281 19.75 -26.31 -48.94
N LEU A 282 19.73 -27.12 -47.87
CA LEU A 282 20.05 -28.56 -47.95
C LEU A 282 19.77 -29.36 -46.65
N ASN A 283 19.42 -30.64 -46.82
CA ASN A 283 19.45 -31.76 -45.87
C ASN A 283 18.54 -31.77 -44.62
N GLN A 284 17.82 -32.89 -44.49
CA GLN A 284 17.08 -33.34 -43.30
C GLN A 284 18.00 -34.14 -42.37
N ALA A 285 17.69 -34.13 -41.08
CA ALA A 285 17.88 -35.29 -40.20
C ALA A 285 16.79 -35.25 -39.11
N VAL A 286 15.96 -36.29 -39.03
CA VAL A 286 14.88 -36.39 -38.04
C VAL A 286 15.40 -37.08 -36.78
N TYR A 287 15.29 -36.43 -35.63
CA TYR A 287 15.22 -37.09 -34.32
C TYR A 287 14.56 -36.15 -33.31
N SER A 288 13.29 -36.42 -33.00
CA SER A 288 12.56 -35.78 -31.88
C SER A 288 12.36 -36.83 -30.80
N ASP A 289 12.80 -36.56 -29.58
CA ASP A 289 12.70 -37.49 -28.46
C ASP A 289 12.27 -36.74 -27.20
N GLU A 290 11.00 -36.89 -26.81
CA GLU A 290 10.38 -36.17 -25.68
C GLU A 290 10.48 -36.99 -24.38
N PRO A 291 11.07 -36.44 -23.29
CA PRO A 291 10.94 -37.02 -21.97
C PRO A 291 9.57 -36.68 -21.37
N LYS A 292 8.66 -37.66 -21.31
CA LYS A 292 7.32 -37.53 -20.70
C LYS A 292 7.40 -37.11 -19.23
N PRO A 293 6.59 -36.14 -18.76
CA PRO A 293 6.49 -35.82 -17.33
C PRO A 293 5.71 -36.91 -16.58
N SER A 294 6.41 -37.74 -15.80
CA SER A 294 5.79 -38.70 -14.88
C SER A 294 5.23 -37.99 -13.65
N GLY A 295 3.92 -37.73 -13.64
CA GLY A 295 3.25 -37.05 -12.52
C GLY A 295 2.94 -37.95 -11.33
N ILE A 296 3.26 -37.48 -10.12
CA ILE A 296 2.59 -37.87 -8.87
C ILE A 296 2.27 -36.55 -8.15
N TRP A 297 1.00 -36.15 -8.15
CA TRP A 297 0.49 -35.04 -7.34
C TRP A 297 -0.31 -35.64 -6.17
N GLN A 298 0.33 -35.76 -5.00
CA GLN A 298 -0.41 -36.04 -3.77
C GLN A 298 -1.07 -34.76 -3.27
N LYS A 299 -2.36 -34.84 -2.93
CA LYS A 299 -3.13 -33.75 -2.33
C LYS A 299 -3.03 -33.86 -0.81
N ASP A 300 -2.26 -32.99 -0.18
CA ASP A 300 -2.35 -32.75 1.26
C ASP A 300 -3.10 -31.44 1.53
N GLN A 301 -4.02 -31.46 2.50
CA GLN A 301 -4.81 -30.29 2.89
C GLN A 301 -4.09 -29.49 4.00
N PRO A 302 -4.08 -28.15 3.95
CA PRO A 302 -3.61 -27.35 5.08
C PRO A 302 -4.64 -27.37 6.23
N SER A 303 -4.25 -27.96 7.36
CA SER A 303 -5.04 -27.97 8.60
C SER A 303 -5.06 -26.61 9.31
N LYS A 304 -6.18 -26.28 9.97
CA LYS A 304 -6.38 -25.00 10.69
C LYS A 304 -5.45 -24.83 11.90
N ALA A 305 -4.65 -23.77 11.88
CA ALA A 305 -4.03 -23.08 13.02
C ALA A 305 -3.44 -21.75 12.49
N GLU A 306 -3.26 -20.65 13.22
CA GLU A 306 -3.85 -20.11 14.47
C GLU A 306 -3.43 -18.61 14.48
N LYS A 307 -4.22 -17.67 14.99
CA LYS A 307 -3.95 -16.22 14.81
C LYS A 307 -2.96 -15.68 15.85
N PRO A 308 -1.72 -15.26 15.51
CA PRO A 308 -0.88 -14.48 16.42
C PRO A 308 -1.42 -13.04 16.54
N GLN A 309 -1.67 -12.58 17.77
CA GLN A 309 -2.02 -11.18 18.03
C GLN A 309 -0.78 -10.29 17.92
N VAL A 310 -0.75 -9.39 16.92
CA VAL A 310 0.29 -8.36 16.83
C VAL A 310 -0.13 -7.15 17.66
N LYS A 311 0.60 -6.86 18.73
CA LYS A 311 0.48 -5.60 19.47
C LYS A 311 1.33 -4.54 18.75
N ILE A 312 0.66 -3.52 18.22
CA ILE A 312 1.31 -2.33 17.64
C ILE A 312 1.61 -1.35 18.79
N PRO A 313 2.87 -0.92 19.00
CA PRO A 313 3.16 0.19 19.89
C PRO A 313 2.78 1.52 19.21
N GLU A 314 2.00 2.34 19.91
CA GLU A 314 1.68 3.69 19.45
C GLU A 314 2.89 4.61 19.65
N ASN A 315 3.43 5.16 18.56
CA ASN A 315 3.83 6.56 18.37
C ASN A 315 4.65 6.70 17.08
N ASP A 316 4.12 7.41 16.09
CA ASP A 316 4.90 8.29 15.22
C ASP A 316 3.97 9.22 14.44
N LYS A 317 4.21 10.54 14.52
CA LYS A 317 3.33 11.56 13.92
C LYS A 317 3.66 11.72 12.44
N LYS A 318 2.98 10.96 11.58
CA LYS A 318 3.10 11.10 10.12
C LYS A 318 2.53 12.44 9.65
N ILE A 319 3.42 13.33 9.21
CA ILE A 319 3.08 14.53 8.42
C ILE A 319 2.47 14.04 7.09
N PRO A 320 1.34 14.60 6.61
CA PRO A 320 0.76 14.23 5.32
C PRO A 320 1.69 14.67 4.18
N TYR A 321 2.16 13.70 3.39
CA TYR A 321 3.09 13.94 2.30
C TYR A 321 2.32 14.41 1.06
N LEU A 322 2.47 15.68 0.69
CA LEU A 322 1.84 16.23 -0.52
C LEU A 322 2.71 15.91 -1.75
N PRO A 323 2.18 15.35 -2.85
CA PRO A 323 2.97 15.08 -4.05
C PRO A 323 3.43 16.39 -4.71
N GLN A 324 4.74 16.60 -4.79
CA GLN A 324 5.31 17.69 -5.59
C GLN A 324 5.21 17.31 -7.08
N HIS A 325 4.44 18.08 -7.85
CA HIS A 325 4.36 17.94 -9.30
C HIS A 325 5.69 18.30 -9.96
N ALA A 326 6.45 17.29 -10.37
CA ALA A 326 7.63 17.47 -11.20
C ALA A 326 7.21 17.80 -12.65
N PHE A 327 7.21 19.08 -13.00
CA PHE A 327 6.98 19.52 -14.38
C PHE A 327 8.16 19.10 -15.28
N THR A 328 7.92 18.15 -16.18
CA THR A 328 8.83 17.84 -17.30
C THR A 328 8.43 18.64 -18.53
N GLU A 329 9.39 19.28 -19.20
CA GLU A 329 9.19 20.28 -20.28
C GLU A 329 8.70 19.71 -21.64
N ALA A 330 7.89 18.63 -21.64
CA ALA A 330 7.65 17.78 -22.81
C ALA A 330 6.17 17.40 -23.04
N GLU A 331 5.22 18.29 -22.75
CA GLU A 331 3.81 18.14 -23.17
C GLU A 331 3.33 19.34 -24.03
N PRO A 332 2.40 19.11 -24.98
CA PRO A 332 2.06 20.11 -26.00
C PRO A 332 1.10 21.21 -25.52
N THR A 333 1.10 22.32 -26.25
CA THR A 333 0.37 23.56 -25.96
C THR A 333 -1.12 23.34 -25.64
N PRO A 334 -1.63 23.77 -24.47
CA PRO A 334 -3.06 23.74 -24.18
C PRO A 334 -3.85 24.69 -25.10
N THR A 335 -5.02 24.26 -25.54
CA THR A 335 -5.94 25.13 -26.30
C THR A 335 -6.54 26.16 -25.36
N ARG A 336 -6.48 27.45 -25.72
CA ARG A 336 -6.90 28.57 -24.87
C ARG A 336 -8.43 28.70 -24.84
N GLU A 337 -9.08 27.92 -24.00
CA GLU A 337 -10.49 28.14 -23.66
C GLU A 337 -10.64 29.38 -22.77
N TYR A 338 -11.66 30.19 -23.05
CA TYR A 338 -11.92 31.43 -22.33
C TYR A 338 -12.74 31.14 -21.06
N MET A 339 -12.04 30.88 -19.95
CA MET A 339 -12.65 31.01 -18.63
C MET A 339 -12.99 32.47 -18.35
N THR A 340 -14.18 32.72 -17.81
CA THR A 340 -14.74 34.07 -17.64
C THR A 340 -14.08 34.83 -16.48
N ASP A 341 -13.69 36.08 -16.73
CA ASP A 341 -13.12 36.98 -15.73
C ASP A 341 -14.12 37.28 -14.60
N SER A 342 -14.02 36.55 -13.48
CA SER A 342 -14.58 37.00 -12.21
C SER A 342 -13.63 38.04 -11.59
N PRO A 343 -14.11 39.22 -11.18
CA PRO A 343 -13.24 40.27 -10.67
C PRO A 343 -12.65 39.86 -9.31
N LEU A 344 -11.35 39.57 -9.28
CA LEU A 344 -10.60 39.46 -8.02
C LEU A 344 -10.64 40.81 -7.30
N THR A 345 -11.20 40.82 -6.09
CA THR A 345 -11.03 41.93 -5.16
C THR A 345 -9.59 41.97 -4.64
N GLU A 346 -9.06 43.17 -4.41
CA GLU A 346 -7.67 43.39 -4.00
C GLU A 346 -7.29 42.62 -2.71
N GLU A 347 -8.26 42.42 -1.81
CA GLU A 347 -8.12 41.64 -0.57
C GLU A 347 -7.74 40.17 -0.82
N ASN A 348 -8.27 39.55 -1.88
CA ASN A 348 -7.94 38.16 -2.23
C ASN A 348 -6.52 38.04 -2.81
N GLN A 349 -6.09 39.03 -3.59
CA GLN A 349 -4.70 39.09 -4.08
C GLN A 349 -3.74 39.26 -2.90
N ALA A 350 -4.03 40.19 -1.98
CA ALA A 350 -3.22 40.41 -0.78
C ALA A 350 -3.15 39.17 0.14
N PHE A 351 -4.19 38.32 0.18
CA PHE A 351 -4.15 37.05 0.91
C PHE A 351 -3.22 36.02 0.25
N VAL A 352 -3.29 35.86 -1.07
CA VAL A 352 -2.40 34.97 -1.83
C VAL A 352 -0.95 35.44 -1.73
N ASP A 353 -0.69 36.73 -1.92
CA ASP A 353 0.65 37.33 -1.82
C ASP A 353 1.23 37.19 -0.41
N ARG A 354 0.40 37.25 0.64
CA ARG A 354 0.80 37.05 2.03
C ARG A 354 1.19 35.60 2.32
N ILE A 355 0.41 34.62 1.86
CA ILE A 355 0.76 33.19 1.99
C ILE A 355 2.01 32.85 1.16
N ALA A 356 2.15 33.44 -0.03
CA ALA A 356 3.35 33.29 -0.85
C ALA A 356 4.60 33.88 -0.18
N ALA A 357 4.48 35.02 0.52
CA ALA A 357 5.56 35.61 1.30
C ALA A 357 5.91 34.76 2.55
N GLU A 358 4.91 34.27 3.27
CA GLU A 358 5.08 33.43 4.47
C GLU A 358 5.80 32.12 4.15
N GLN A 359 5.41 31.43 3.06
CA GLN A 359 6.11 30.24 2.56
C GLN A 359 7.53 30.52 2.03
N GLN A 360 7.84 31.77 1.65
CA GLN A 360 9.19 32.19 1.26
C GLN A 360 10.07 32.59 2.45
N GLU A 361 9.53 32.77 3.65
CA GLU A 361 10.33 33.07 4.85
C GLU A 361 10.85 31.79 5.51
N GLU A 362 10.04 30.73 5.60
CA GLU A 362 10.43 29.44 6.21
C GLU A 362 11.55 28.69 5.46
N THR A 363 11.79 29.00 4.18
CA THR A 363 12.76 28.28 3.33
C THR A 363 14.13 28.98 3.19
N LYS A 364 14.42 30.01 4.00
CA LYS A 364 15.68 30.79 3.95
C LYS A 364 16.84 30.20 4.77
N GLU A 365 16.80 28.92 5.11
CA GLU A 365 18.01 28.20 5.56
C GLU A 365 18.99 28.08 4.38
N ASP A 366 20.22 28.59 4.52
CA ASP A 366 21.24 28.40 3.47
C ASP A 366 21.41 26.88 3.21
N PRO A 367 21.25 26.39 1.97
CA PRO A 367 21.30 24.94 1.70
C PRO A 367 22.67 24.34 2.02
N LYS A 368 23.72 25.17 2.10
CA LYS A 368 25.04 24.80 2.62
C LYS A 368 25.08 24.53 4.13
N LYS A 369 24.33 25.27 4.96
CA LYS A 369 24.24 25.02 6.41
C LYS A 369 23.58 23.67 6.66
N LYS A 370 22.41 23.46 6.04
CA LYS A 370 21.67 22.20 6.08
C LYS A 370 22.53 21.00 5.69
N ALA A 371 23.25 21.08 4.56
CA ALA A 371 24.17 20.03 4.12
C ALA A 371 25.35 19.77 5.08
N VAL A 372 25.82 20.77 5.83
CA VAL A 372 26.84 20.59 6.88
C VAL A 372 26.22 19.97 8.13
N GLU A 373 25.03 20.42 8.55
CA GLU A 373 24.30 19.90 9.71
C GLU A 373 23.88 18.44 9.52
N ASP A 374 23.44 18.04 8.31
CA ASP A 374 23.19 16.65 7.93
C ASP A 374 24.46 15.79 8.03
N LEU A 375 25.61 16.29 7.56
CA LEU A 375 26.90 15.60 7.72
C LEU A 375 27.33 15.53 9.19
N ASP A 376 27.11 16.56 9.99
CA ASP A 376 27.46 16.55 11.42
C ASP A 376 26.53 15.65 12.25
N GLU A 377 25.26 15.53 11.89
CA GLU A 377 24.34 14.52 12.44
C GLU A 377 24.81 13.09 12.09
N ILE A 378 25.12 12.81 10.82
CA ILE A 378 25.67 11.51 10.40
C ILE A 378 27.03 11.23 11.06
N SER A 379 27.88 12.25 11.18
CA SER A 379 29.18 12.19 11.87
C SER A 379 29.02 11.87 13.35
N ARG A 380 28.03 12.45 14.03
CA ARG A 380 27.67 12.14 15.42
C ARG A 380 27.16 10.70 15.53
N GLN A 381 26.28 10.27 14.62
CA GLN A 381 25.79 8.88 14.54
C GLN A 381 26.96 7.90 14.40
N LEU A 382 27.91 8.17 13.51
CA LEU A 382 29.11 7.34 13.29
C LEU A 382 30.20 7.48 14.37
N LYS A 383 30.10 8.42 15.33
CA LYS A 383 31.11 8.64 16.39
C LYS A 383 30.64 8.27 17.80
N GLN A 384 29.36 8.50 18.11
CA GLN A 384 28.83 8.51 19.49
C GLN A 384 27.54 7.71 19.68
N SER A 385 26.88 7.24 18.62
CA SER A 385 25.59 6.55 18.77
C SER A 385 25.72 5.09 19.21
N GLU A 386 24.60 4.55 19.68
CA GLU A 386 24.40 3.13 19.95
C GLU A 386 24.76 2.22 18.77
N LEU A 387 24.72 2.70 17.52
CA LEU A 387 25.13 1.89 16.36
C LEU A 387 26.59 1.43 16.51
N VAL A 388 27.50 2.29 16.97
CA VAL A 388 28.92 1.94 17.13
C VAL A 388 29.09 0.92 18.26
N HIS A 389 28.34 1.04 19.35
CA HIS A 389 28.36 0.08 20.45
C HIS A 389 27.73 -1.26 20.07
N ARG A 390 26.56 -1.26 19.40
CA ARG A 390 25.92 -2.46 18.86
C ARG A 390 26.81 -3.18 17.85
N TRP A 391 27.47 -2.43 16.96
CA TRP A 391 28.45 -2.96 15.99
C TRP A 391 29.68 -3.59 16.68
N GLN A 392 30.27 -2.95 17.70
CA GLN A 392 31.36 -3.55 18.49
C GLN A 392 30.90 -4.82 19.23
N GLN A 393 29.70 -4.81 19.82
CA GLN A 393 29.12 -5.95 20.50
C GLN A 393 28.89 -7.12 19.55
N VAL A 394 28.31 -6.86 18.38
CA VAL A 394 28.11 -7.83 17.28
C VAL A 394 29.43 -8.49 16.85
N LEU A 395 30.50 -7.71 16.69
CA LEU A 395 31.84 -8.24 16.33
C LEU A 395 32.49 -9.11 17.43
N SER A 396 31.95 -9.10 18.65
CA SER A 396 32.40 -9.98 19.74
C SER A 396 31.59 -11.28 19.86
N GLN A 397 30.47 -11.40 19.13
CA GLN A 397 29.46 -12.44 19.33
C GLN A 397 29.46 -13.50 18.20
N PRO A 398 29.41 -14.80 18.50
CA PRO A 398 29.49 -15.86 17.48
C PRO A 398 28.20 -15.98 16.67
N LEU A 399 28.29 -15.79 15.35
CA LEU A 399 27.17 -15.94 14.42
C LEU A 399 26.78 -17.41 14.21
N THR A 400 25.48 -17.66 14.01
CA THR A 400 24.95 -19.02 13.80
C THR A 400 24.36 -19.18 12.40
N PHE A 401 24.86 -20.16 11.64
CA PHE A 401 24.42 -20.40 10.27
C PHE A 401 23.47 -21.60 10.20
N THR A 402 22.23 -21.34 9.81
CA THR A 402 21.24 -22.37 9.49
C THR A 402 21.52 -22.94 8.11
N LYS A 403 21.44 -24.27 7.96
CA LYS A 403 21.61 -24.94 6.68
C LYS A 403 20.26 -25.12 5.99
N GLN A 404 20.10 -24.56 4.80
CA GLN A 404 18.94 -24.81 3.95
C GLN A 404 19.03 -26.17 3.24
N GLU A 405 17.89 -26.61 2.69
CA GLU A 405 17.73 -27.91 2.03
C GLU A 405 18.65 -28.05 0.81
N GLU A 406 18.83 -26.97 0.04
CA GLU A 406 19.74 -26.85 -1.10
C GLU A 406 21.22 -27.10 -0.78
N GLY A 407 21.60 -27.08 0.51
CA GLY A 407 22.99 -27.27 0.94
C GLY A 407 23.63 -26.00 1.52
N THR A 408 23.16 -24.83 1.10
CA THR A 408 23.69 -23.51 1.44
C THR A 408 23.57 -23.21 2.95
N LEU A 409 24.60 -22.56 3.50
CA LEU A 409 24.59 -22.03 4.87
C LEU A 409 24.23 -20.54 4.80
N LEU A 410 23.14 -20.16 5.48
CA LEU A 410 22.64 -18.79 5.49
C LEU A 410 22.51 -18.26 6.93
N LEU A 411 22.78 -16.96 7.06
CA LEU A 411 22.61 -16.21 8.30
C LEU A 411 21.15 -15.79 8.41
N THR A 412 20.35 -16.53 9.18
CA THR A 412 18.94 -16.20 9.41
C THR A 412 18.77 -15.41 10.70
N ALA A 413 17.79 -14.51 10.77
CA ALA A 413 17.46 -13.73 11.98
C ALA A 413 16.81 -14.57 13.11
N THR A 414 17.07 -15.88 13.15
CA THR A 414 16.54 -16.87 14.10
C THR A 414 17.18 -16.81 15.48
N THR A 415 18.30 -16.08 15.63
CA THR A 415 18.95 -15.83 16.91
C THR A 415 19.21 -14.33 17.07
N ASP A 416 19.13 -13.83 18.31
CA ASP A 416 19.26 -12.40 18.59
C ASP A 416 20.61 -11.83 18.14
N HIS A 417 21.68 -12.63 18.25
CA HIS A 417 23.01 -12.32 17.74
C HIS A 417 23.02 -12.08 16.22
N ASN A 418 22.37 -12.95 15.44
CA ASN A 418 22.24 -12.76 13.99
C ASN A 418 21.32 -11.56 13.66
N ARG A 419 20.27 -11.33 14.45
CA ARG A 419 19.35 -10.19 14.27
C ARG A 419 20.04 -8.86 14.57
N ALA A 420 20.88 -8.80 15.60
CA ALA A 420 21.72 -7.64 15.91
C ALA A 420 22.76 -7.40 14.81
N PHE A 421 23.39 -8.45 14.28
CA PHE A 421 24.29 -8.35 13.14
C PHE A 421 23.60 -7.73 11.91
N LEU A 422 22.50 -8.33 11.46
CA LEU A 422 21.75 -7.85 10.29
C LEU A 422 21.21 -6.43 10.51
N GLY A 423 20.72 -6.11 11.71
CA GLY A 423 20.30 -4.74 12.05
C GLY A 423 21.45 -3.73 11.98
N SER A 424 22.67 -4.08 12.41
CA SER A 424 23.84 -3.20 12.29
C SER A 424 24.35 -3.06 10.85
N GLU A 425 24.16 -4.09 10.02
CA GLU A 425 24.45 -4.09 8.59
C GLU A 425 23.49 -3.16 7.83
N ASP A 426 22.17 -3.35 8.01
CA ASP A 426 21.11 -2.52 7.42
C ASP A 426 21.20 -1.05 7.83
N GLU A 427 21.56 -0.77 9.10
CA GLU A 427 21.66 0.60 9.62
C GLU A 427 22.88 1.34 9.08
N LEU A 428 24.02 0.65 8.89
CA LEU A 428 25.20 1.21 8.21
C LEU A 428 24.92 1.46 6.72
N VAL A 429 24.24 0.54 6.02
CA VAL A 429 23.81 0.75 4.63
C VAL A 429 22.86 1.94 4.52
N ARG A 430 21.93 2.11 5.48
CA ARG A 430 21.03 3.28 5.53
C ARG A 430 21.80 4.59 5.76
N VAL A 431 22.89 4.58 6.53
CA VAL A 431 23.76 5.76 6.69
C VAL A 431 24.52 6.08 5.41
N MET A 432 24.98 5.08 4.63
CA MET A 432 25.56 5.33 3.30
C MET A 432 24.55 5.97 2.35
N LEU A 433 23.32 5.44 2.27
CA LEU A 433 22.26 6.01 1.43
C LEU A 433 21.94 7.48 1.81
N LYS A 434 21.95 7.82 3.11
CA LYS A 434 21.84 9.23 3.55
C LYS A 434 23.02 10.07 3.07
N LEU A 435 24.26 9.58 3.18
CA LEU A 435 25.45 10.29 2.71
C LEU A 435 25.39 10.57 1.20
N ASP A 436 24.89 9.62 0.40
CA ASP A 436 24.72 9.82 -1.05
C ASP A 436 23.68 10.90 -1.38
N THR A 437 22.65 11.09 -0.54
CA THR A 437 21.67 12.18 -0.71
C THR A 437 22.15 13.57 -0.28
N VAL A 438 23.27 13.71 0.45
CA VAL A 438 23.77 15.04 0.84
C VAL A 438 24.55 15.67 -0.31
N ASP A 439 23.94 16.64 -0.98
CA ASP A 439 24.54 17.35 -2.09
C ASP A 439 25.72 18.23 -1.67
N SER A 440 26.81 18.22 -2.45
CA SER A 440 28.02 18.98 -2.10
C SER A 440 27.98 20.45 -2.53
N LEU A 441 27.01 20.87 -3.34
CA LEU A 441 26.78 22.26 -3.78
C LEU A 441 28.04 22.99 -4.32
N GLY A 442 28.95 22.24 -4.96
CA GLY A 442 30.23 22.74 -5.46
C GLY A 442 31.31 22.99 -4.39
N ASP A 443 31.04 22.71 -3.12
CA ASP A 443 31.93 22.97 -1.99
C ASP A 443 32.82 21.75 -1.69
N GLU A 444 34.14 21.91 -1.90
CA GLU A 444 35.10 20.82 -1.71
C GLU A 444 35.28 20.46 -0.21
N SER A 445 34.89 21.33 0.73
CA SER A 445 34.91 21.03 2.17
C SER A 445 33.84 19.99 2.54
N ILE A 446 32.58 20.25 2.15
CA ILE A 446 31.44 19.33 2.27
C ILE A 446 31.75 18.00 1.56
N ARG A 447 32.34 18.07 0.36
CA ARG A 447 32.74 16.90 -0.42
C ARG A 447 33.84 16.06 0.23
N ASN A 448 34.82 16.70 0.89
CA ASN A 448 35.84 16.01 1.66
C ASN A 448 35.23 15.33 2.89
N TYR A 449 34.43 16.04 3.67
CA TYR A 449 33.80 15.50 4.87
C TYR A 449 32.88 14.31 4.54
N ARG A 450 32.06 14.43 3.49
CA ARG A 450 31.25 13.33 2.95
C ARG A 450 32.12 12.12 2.55
N ARG A 451 33.25 12.32 1.87
CA ARG A 451 34.19 11.22 1.53
C ARG A 451 34.79 10.55 2.76
N GLU A 452 35.13 11.30 3.82
CA GLU A 452 35.63 10.73 5.07
C GLU A 452 34.57 9.90 5.81
N LEU A 453 33.32 10.38 5.86
CA LEU A 453 32.22 9.65 6.49
C LEU A 453 31.83 8.39 5.69
N VAL A 454 31.78 8.46 4.34
CA VAL A 454 31.56 7.28 3.48
C VAL A 454 32.67 6.26 3.68
N LYS A 455 33.94 6.68 3.68
CA LYS A 455 35.07 5.78 3.96
C LYS A 455 34.94 5.12 5.33
N LYS A 456 34.53 5.87 6.36
CA LYS A 456 34.32 5.32 7.71
C LYS A 456 33.18 4.29 7.75
N CYS A 457 32.09 4.50 7.00
CA CYS A 457 31.02 3.51 6.85
C CYS A 457 31.54 2.23 6.20
N GLN A 458 32.31 2.36 5.10
CA GLN A 458 32.92 1.22 4.41
C GLN A 458 33.88 0.46 5.33
N ASP A 459 34.78 1.16 6.04
CA ASP A 459 35.70 0.57 7.02
C ASP A 459 34.96 -0.20 8.16
N MET A 460 33.69 0.12 8.44
CA MET A 460 32.84 -0.57 9.42
C MET A 460 32.07 -1.76 8.82
N LEU A 461 31.54 -1.62 7.59
CA LEU A 461 30.87 -2.69 6.85
C LEU A 461 31.85 -3.79 6.45
N ASP A 462 33.03 -3.44 5.91
CA ASP A 462 34.08 -4.40 5.56
C ASP A 462 34.45 -5.28 6.75
N ARG A 463 34.47 -4.72 7.97
CA ARG A 463 34.75 -5.47 9.21
C ARG A 463 33.61 -6.41 9.61
N LEU A 464 32.34 -6.02 9.39
CA LEU A 464 31.20 -6.93 9.55
C LEU A 464 31.31 -8.09 8.56
N ASP A 465 31.61 -7.82 7.29
CA ASP A 465 31.73 -8.86 6.26
C ASP A 465 32.92 -9.80 6.51
N HIS A 466 34.07 -9.30 6.95
CA HIS A 466 35.18 -10.16 7.37
C HIS A 466 34.79 -11.07 8.56
N HIS A 467 33.99 -10.57 9.51
CA HIS A 467 33.47 -11.37 10.62
C HIS A 467 32.45 -12.42 10.15
N LYS A 468 31.50 -12.03 9.29
CA LYS A 468 30.49 -12.86 8.61
C LYS A 468 31.16 -14.02 7.88
N GLN A 469 32.18 -13.73 7.08
CA GLN A 469 32.98 -14.72 6.35
C GLN A 469 33.78 -15.63 7.29
N ALA A 470 34.38 -15.09 8.36
CA ALA A 470 35.14 -15.89 9.33
C ALA A 470 34.27 -16.90 10.09
N GLU A 471 33.09 -16.50 10.56
CA GLU A 471 32.15 -17.45 11.19
C GLU A 471 31.53 -18.42 10.19
N LEU A 472 31.26 -18.00 8.94
CA LEU A 472 30.83 -18.91 7.87
C LEU A 472 31.89 -19.99 7.60
N GLN A 473 33.18 -19.62 7.50
CA GLN A 473 34.28 -20.58 7.32
C GLN A 473 34.41 -21.54 8.53
N LYS A 474 34.22 -21.04 9.76
CA LYS A 474 34.16 -21.89 10.97
C LYS A 474 32.96 -22.85 10.91
N ALA A 475 31.79 -22.40 10.47
CA ALA A 475 30.59 -23.23 10.32
C ALA A 475 30.75 -24.33 9.25
N VAL A 476 31.27 -23.99 8.06
CA VAL A 476 31.62 -24.95 7.00
C VAL A 476 32.61 -26.00 7.52
N SER A 477 33.61 -25.59 8.29
CA SER A 477 34.64 -26.48 8.85
C SER A 477 34.10 -27.41 9.95
N LYS A 478 33.20 -26.90 10.81
CA LYS A 478 32.43 -27.70 11.79
C LYS A 478 31.58 -28.76 11.06
N SER A 479 30.85 -28.38 10.02
CA SER A 479 30.00 -29.27 9.20
C SER A 479 30.80 -30.42 8.55
N LYS A 480 31.86 -30.09 7.78
CA LYS A 480 32.77 -31.07 7.15
C LYS A 480 33.38 -32.04 8.18
N SER A 481 33.63 -31.56 9.40
CA SER A 481 34.16 -32.39 10.50
C SER A 481 33.12 -33.33 11.11
N GLN A 482 31.87 -32.89 11.24
CA GLN A 482 30.77 -33.75 11.67
C GLN A 482 30.44 -34.85 10.64
N GLU A 483 30.45 -34.53 9.34
CA GLU A 483 30.20 -35.52 8.28
C GLU A 483 31.28 -36.62 8.28
N LYS A 484 32.57 -36.23 8.38
CA LYS A 484 33.68 -37.19 8.54
C LYS A 484 33.51 -38.08 9.79
N LYS A 485 32.97 -37.55 10.89
CA LYS A 485 32.62 -38.35 12.09
C LYS A 485 31.44 -39.30 11.83
N LYS A 486 30.36 -38.86 11.15
CA LYS A 486 29.22 -39.72 10.77
C LYS A 486 29.68 -40.88 9.86
N ARG A 487 30.46 -40.60 8.80
CA ARG A 487 30.99 -41.62 7.88
C ARG A 487 31.94 -42.61 8.57
N ARG A 488 32.74 -42.17 9.55
CA ARG A 488 33.54 -43.05 10.42
C ARG A 488 32.70 -43.93 11.35
N ARG A 489 31.57 -43.44 11.88
CA ARG A 489 30.64 -44.27 12.67
C ARG A 489 29.95 -45.33 11.82
N HIS A 490 29.41 -44.95 10.65
CA HIS A 490 28.74 -45.90 9.75
C HIS A 490 29.69 -47.04 9.30
N ARG A 491 30.94 -46.71 8.90
CA ARG A 491 31.98 -47.71 8.59
C ARG A 491 32.43 -48.60 9.76
N ARG A 492 32.14 -48.23 11.03
CA ARG A 492 32.37 -49.11 12.19
C ARG A 492 31.20 -50.07 12.42
N ASN A 493 29.97 -49.65 12.14
CA ASN A 493 28.78 -50.50 12.25
C ASN A 493 28.72 -51.53 11.10
N GLN A 494 29.11 -51.13 9.87
CA GLN A 494 29.33 -52.02 8.71
C GLN A 494 30.54 -52.99 8.86
N LYS A 495 31.14 -53.08 10.05
CA LYS A 495 32.19 -54.05 10.42
C LYS A 495 31.84 -54.83 11.70
N ARG A 496 30.57 -54.79 12.09
CA ARG A 496 30.00 -55.50 13.26
C ARG A 496 28.76 -56.32 12.90
N HIS A 497 28.18 -56.07 11.73
CA HIS A 497 27.52 -57.07 10.90
C HIS A 497 28.54 -57.51 9.84
#